data_AF-A0A3Q9IIT1-F1
#
_entry.id   AF-A0A3Q9IIT1-F1
#
_cell.length_a   1.000
_cell.length_b   1.000
_cell.length_c   1.000
_cell.angle_alpha   90.00
_cell.angle_beta   90.00
_cell.angle_gamma   90.00
#
_symmetry.space_group_name_H-M   'P 1'
#
loop_
_entity.id
_entity.type
_entity.pdbx_description
1 polymer ?
#
loop_
_entity_poly.entity_id
_entity_poly.type
_entity_poly.pdbx_seq_one_letter_code
_entity_poly.pdbx_strand_id
1 'polypeptide(L)'
;MTGYRPVTDKPLFASDAERTVETARLNDLARTAPKTVNATWLATGGVAALIAEAANGEDRGVELATRLARFTDFDEGDDPYGERDFGAFELWRAPVLEDRLLSPGA
;
A
#
# COMPACT_ATOMS: atom_id res chain seq x y z
N MET A 1 -14.50 -9.86 46.18
CA MET A 1 -14.35 -8.41 45.88
C MET A 1 -13.07 -8.28 45.07
N THR A 2 -13.18 -8.31 43.75
CA THR A 2 -12.01 -8.35 42.84
C THR A 2 -11.61 -6.93 42.53
N GLY A 3 -10.41 -6.52 42.95
CA GLY A 3 -9.90 -5.17 42.75
C GLY A 3 -9.64 -4.89 41.28
N TYR A 4 -10.18 -3.77 40.78
CA TYR A 4 -9.78 -3.17 39.52
C TYR A 4 -8.30 -2.76 39.63
N ARG A 5 -7.43 -3.37 38.82
CA ARG A 5 -6.07 -2.85 38.61
C ARG A 5 -6.17 -1.78 37.52
N PRO A 6 -5.83 -0.51 37.80
CA PRO A 6 -5.74 0.47 36.75
C PRO A 6 -4.63 0.02 35.78
N VAL A 7 -4.96 -0.06 34.49
CA VAL A 7 -3.94 -0.12 33.45
C VAL A 7 -3.20 1.20 33.57
N THR A 8 -1.92 1.14 33.92
CA THR A 8 -1.09 2.33 33.89
C THR A 8 -0.96 2.74 32.43
N ASP A 9 -1.64 3.81 32.03
CA ASP A 9 -1.47 4.51 30.74
C ASP A 9 -0.09 5.17 30.71
N LYS A 10 0.96 4.34 30.71
CA LYS A 10 2.27 4.82 30.31
C LYS A 10 2.23 5.00 28.80
N PRO A 11 2.50 6.22 28.29
CA PRO A 11 2.54 6.44 26.86
C PRO A 11 3.62 5.52 26.27
N LEU A 12 3.29 4.85 25.16
CA LEU A 12 4.17 3.93 24.47
C LEU A 12 5.41 4.63 23.88
N PHE A 13 5.31 5.93 23.63
CA PHE A 13 6.36 6.77 23.07
C PHE A 13 6.57 8.00 23.93
N ALA A 14 7.79 8.52 23.98
CA ALA A 14 8.11 9.74 24.73
C ALA A 14 7.72 11.02 23.97
N SER A 15 7.47 10.94 22.66
CA SER A 15 7.06 12.06 21.82
C SER A 15 6.32 11.64 20.55
N ASP A 16 5.66 12.59 19.90
CA ASP A 16 5.05 12.38 18.58
C ASP A 16 6.10 12.08 17.51
N ALA A 17 7.28 12.71 17.57
CA ALA A 17 8.37 12.42 16.63
C ALA A 17 8.88 10.97 16.73
N GLU A 18 8.98 10.45 17.95
CA GLU A 18 9.33 9.04 18.17
C GLU A 18 8.24 8.10 17.64
N ARG A 19 6.96 8.45 17.86
CA ARG A 19 5.83 7.71 17.29
C ARG A 19 5.90 7.69 15.75
N THR A 20 6.10 8.85 15.12
CA THR A 20 6.20 8.97 13.65
C THR A 20 7.32 8.11 13.08
N VAL A 21 8.52 8.14 13.69
CA VAL A 21 9.65 7.31 13.25
C VAL A 21 9.33 5.81 13.34
N GLU A 22 8.68 5.39 14.43
CA GLU A 22 8.30 3.98 14.57
C GLU A 22 7.18 3.60 13.60
N THR A 23 6.19 4.46 13.38
CA THR A 23 5.14 4.26 12.37
C THR A 23 5.77 4.09 10.98
N ALA A 24 6.70 4.96 10.59
CA ALA A 24 7.43 4.85 9.32
C ALA A 24 8.18 3.54 9.17
N ARG A 25 8.86 3.10 10.25
CA ARG A 25 9.55 1.80 10.29
C ARG A 25 8.58 0.64 10.11
N LEU A 26 7.42 0.67 10.77
CA LEU A 26 6.40 -0.36 10.67
C LEU A 26 5.76 -0.41 9.29
N ASN A 27 5.48 0.74 8.67
CA ASN A 27 4.93 0.82 7.31
C ASN A 27 5.93 0.30 6.27
N ASP A 28 7.22 0.58 6.43
CA ASP A 28 8.26 -0.04 5.60
C ASP A 28 8.30 -1.55 5.71
N LEU A 29 8.21 -2.07 6.93
CA LEU A 29 8.16 -3.51 7.16
C LEU A 29 6.87 -4.11 6.59
N ALA A 30 5.74 -3.43 6.72
CA ALA A 30 4.48 -3.88 6.13
C ALA A 30 4.55 -3.97 4.60
N ARG A 31 5.33 -3.10 3.94
CA ARG A 31 5.51 -3.09 2.49
C ARG A 31 6.57 -4.08 1.99
N THR A 32 7.68 -4.23 2.71
CA THR A 32 8.85 -5.00 2.25
C THR A 32 8.94 -6.41 2.85
N ALA A 33 8.42 -6.59 4.08
CA ALA A 33 8.50 -7.84 4.84
C ALA A 33 7.27 -8.03 5.75
N PRO A 34 6.04 -8.09 5.20
CA PRO A 34 4.79 -8.04 5.97
C PRO A 34 4.69 -9.10 7.08
N LYS A 35 5.29 -10.28 6.87
CA LYS A 35 5.33 -11.37 7.85
C LYS A 35 6.07 -11.00 9.14
N THR A 36 7.04 -10.08 9.08
CA THR A 36 7.84 -9.64 10.25
C THR A 36 7.00 -8.84 11.24
N VAL A 37 5.95 -8.17 10.77
CA VAL A 37 5.05 -7.32 11.57
C VAL A 37 3.61 -7.84 11.59
N ASN A 38 3.39 -9.08 11.13
CA ASN A 38 2.06 -9.68 10.99
C ASN A 38 1.07 -8.79 10.20
N ALA A 39 1.56 -8.09 9.18
CA ALA A 39 0.74 -7.25 8.31
C ALA A 39 0.03 -8.09 7.24
N THR A 40 -1.19 -7.68 6.89
CA THR A 40 -1.97 -8.24 5.78
C THR A 40 -2.38 -7.13 4.83
N TRP A 41 -2.22 -7.35 3.52
CA TRP A 41 -2.75 -6.44 2.51
C TRP A 41 -4.15 -6.88 2.09
N LEU A 42 -5.04 -5.91 1.96
CA LEU A 42 -6.41 -6.13 1.50
C LEU A 42 -6.61 -5.30 0.23
N ALA A 43 -6.99 -5.97 -0.86
CA ALA A 43 -7.40 -5.33 -2.08
C ALA A 43 -8.94 -5.21 -2.11
N THR A 44 -9.46 -4.09 -2.59
CA THR A 44 -10.90 -3.95 -2.87
C THR A 44 -11.30 -4.87 -4.03
N GLY A 45 -12.59 -5.21 -4.13
CA GLY A 45 -13.07 -6.18 -5.12
C GLY A 45 -12.68 -5.87 -6.58
N GLY A 46 -12.65 -4.59 -6.96
CA GLY A 46 -12.22 -4.18 -8.30
C GLY A 46 -10.73 -4.45 -8.56
N VAL A 47 -9.86 -4.14 -7.59
CA VAL A 47 -8.42 -4.42 -7.69
C VAL A 47 -8.17 -5.94 -7.65
N ALA A 48 -8.89 -6.67 -6.80
CA ALA A 48 -8.79 -8.12 -6.73
C ALA A 48 -9.20 -8.80 -8.06
N ALA A 49 -10.25 -8.29 -8.73
CA ALA A 49 -10.63 -8.74 -10.06
C ALA A 49 -9.52 -8.48 -11.10
N LEU A 50 -8.91 -7.29 -11.09
CA LEU A 50 -7.78 -6.97 -11.98
C LEU A 50 -6.57 -7.87 -11.74
N ILE A 51 -6.27 -8.22 -10.49
CA ILE A 51 -5.21 -9.18 -10.16
C ILE A 51 -5.55 -10.57 -10.69
N ALA A 52 -6.82 -11.00 -10.56
CA ALA A 52 -7.28 -12.32 -11.02
C ALA A 52 -7.36 -12.44 -12.55
N GLU A 53 -7.60 -11.35 -13.27
CA GLU A 53 -7.65 -11.30 -14.74
C GLU A 53 -6.27 -11.35 -15.41
N ALA A 54 -5.20 -11.63 -14.68
CA ALA A 54 -3.87 -11.72 -15.26
C ALA A 54 -3.82 -12.78 -16.38
N ALA A 55 -3.77 -12.30 -17.63
CA ALA A 55 -3.67 -13.14 -18.81
C ALA A 55 -2.20 -13.46 -19.11
N ASN A 56 -1.95 -14.59 -19.78
CA ASN A 56 -0.64 -14.92 -20.37
C ASN A 56 0.56 -15.04 -19.40
N GLY A 57 0.33 -15.52 -18.17
CA GLY A 57 1.42 -15.88 -17.25
C GLY A 57 2.07 -14.70 -16.52
N GLU A 58 1.52 -13.49 -16.63
CA GLU A 58 1.82 -12.41 -15.70
C GLU A 58 1.21 -12.71 -14.34
N ASP A 59 2.01 -12.65 -13.27
CA ASP A 59 1.48 -12.67 -11.91
C ASP A 59 1.34 -11.23 -11.43
N ARG A 60 0.15 -10.67 -11.67
CA ARG A 60 -0.20 -9.30 -11.25
C ARG A 60 -0.10 -9.11 -9.73
N GLY A 61 -0.25 -10.17 -8.94
CA GLY A 61 -0.04 -10.13 -7.50
C GLY A 61 1.44 -9.91 -7.15
N VAL A 62 2.35 -10.62 -7.83
CA VAL A 62 3.80 -10.44 -7.69
C VAL A 62 4.25 -9.06 -8.17
N GLU A 63 3.69 -8.55 -9.27
CA GLU A 63 3.98 -7.18 -9.73
C GLU A 63 3.54 -6.13 -8.70
N LEU A 64 2.31 -6.22 -8.19
CA LEU A 64 1.80 -5.35 -7.14
C LEU A 64 2.70 -5.38 -5.91
N ALA A 65 3.06 -6.58 -5.43
CA ALA A 65 3.95 -6.74 -4.28
C ALA A 65 5.33 -6.11 -4.51
N THR A 66 5.86 -6.27 -5.73
CA THR A 66 7.17 -5.72 -6.11
C THR A 66 7.13 -4.19 -6.18
N ARG A 67 6.06 -3.61 -6.72
CA ARG A 67 5.85 -2.16 -6.76
C ARG A 67 5.71 -1.58 -5.36
N LEU A 68 4.89 -2.18 -4.50
CA LEU A 68 4.72 -1.76 -3.11
C LEU A 68 6.05 -1.77 -2.33
N ALA A 69 6.84 -2.84 -2.48
CA ALA A 69 8.14 -2.95 -1.81
C ALA A 69 9.18 -1.93 -2.30
N ARG A 70 9.05 -1.43 -3.54
CA ARG A 70 9.99 -0.48 -4.15
C ARG A 70 9.51 0.97 -4.10
N PHE A 71 8.31 1.23 -3.58
CA PHE A 71 7.75 2.57 -3.57
C PHE A 71 8.52 3.47 -2.62
N THR A 72 8.99 4.62 -3.13
CA THR A 72 9.79 5.60 -2.38
C THR A 72 9.32 7.04 -2.56
N ASP A 73 8.23 7.25 -3.29
CA ASP A 73 7.74 8.58 -3.64
C ASP A 73 6.75 9.07 -2.57
N PHE A 74 7.29 9.59 -1.46
CA PHE A 74 6.53 10.11 -0.33
C PHE A 74 6.65 11.62 -0.32
N ASP A 75 5.88 12.28 -1.19
CA ASP A 75 5.84 13.74 -1.20
C ASP A 75 5.05 14.28 -0.01
N GLU A 76 5.19 15.58 0.28
CA GLU A 76 4.51 16.23 1.40
C GLU A 76 2.98 16.20 1.29
N GLY A 77 2.43 16.01 0.09
CA GLY A 77 1.00 15.91 -0.13
C GLY A 77 0.43 14.56 0.32
N ASP A 78 1.14 13.48 -0.01
CA ASP A 78 0.75 12.11 0.33
C ASP A 78 1.29 11.66 1.71
N ASP A 79 2.38 12.25 2.20
CA ASP A 79 3.03 11.93 3.48
C ASP A 79 3.30 13.18 4.35
N PRO A 80 2.26 13.92 4.78
CA PRO A 80 2.40 15.17 5.54
C PRO A 80 3.03 14.99 6.93
N TYR A 81 3.04 13.76 7.44
CA TYR A 81 3.55 13.43 8.77
C TYR A 81 4.88 12.66 8.74
N GLY A 82 5.39 12.26 7.58
CA GLY A 82 6.61 11.45 7.46
C GLY A 82 6.42 10.00 7.92
N GLU A 83 5.17 9.53 7.97
CA GLU A 83 4.77 8.19 8.43
C GLU A 83 4.88 7.14 7.33
N ARG A 84 4.99 7.56 6.05
CA ARG A 84 5.21 6.68 4.90
C ARG A 84 4.18 5.55 4.80
N ASP A 85 2.96 5.82 5.25
CA ASP A 85 1.84 4.89 5.25
C ASP A 85 1.23 4.76 3.85
N PHE A 86 1.19 5.82 3.04
CA PHE A 86 0.68 5.77 1.67
C PHE A 86 1.32 6.77 0.67
N GLY A 87 1.09 6.48 -0.61
CA GLY A 87 1.37 7.31 -1.77
C GLY A 87 0.69 6.72 -3.00
N ALA A 88 0.68 7.42 -4.13
CA ALA A 88 0.00 6.98 -5.35
C ALA A 88 0.97 6.38 -6.39
N PHE A 89 0.56 5.30 -7.05
CA PHE A 89 1.28 4.80 -8.23
C PHE A 89 0.34 4.15 -9.25
N GLU A 90 0.69 4.25 -10.52
CA GLU A 90 -0.08 3.66 -11.61
C GLU A 90 0.27 2.17 -11.76
N LEU A 91 -0.76 1.33 -11.85
CA LEU A 91 -0.67 -0.11 -12.16
C LEU A 91 -1.51 -0.40 -13.38
N TRP A 92 -0.94 -1.16 -14.33
CA TRP A 92 -1.58 -1.59 -15.58
C TRP A 92 -2.27 -0.44 -16.33
N ARG A 93 -1.59 0.15 -17.30
CA ARG A 93 -2.23 1.14 -18.18
C ARG A 93 -3.36 0.45 -18.94
N ALA A 94 -4.56 1.05 -18.92
CA ALA A 94 -5.61 0.61 -19.82
C ALA A 94 -5.10 0.69 -21.27
N PRO A 95 -5.39 -0.30 -22.14
CA PRO A 95 -5.04 -0.19 -23.54
C PRO A 95 -5.68 1.09 -24.08
N VAL A 96 -4.86 1.98 -24.61
CA VAL A 96 -5.37 3.17 -25.28
C VAL A 96 -6.21 2.66 -26.45
N LEU A 97 -7.49 3.04 -26.50
CA LEU A 97 -8.33 2.81 -27.68
C LEU A 97 -7.87 3.74 -28.81
N GLU A 98 -6.63 3.61 -29.25
CA GLU A 98 -6.13 4.32 -30.41
C GLU A 98 -6.54 3.56 -31.68
N ASP A 99 -7.47 4.19 -32.39
CA ASP A 99 -7.63 4.13 -33.84
C ASP A 99 -8.29 2.90 -34.48
N ARG A 100 -9.47 2.51 -33.98
CA ARG A 100 -10.41 1.64 -34.73
C ARG A 100 -11.61 2.37 -35.34
N LEU A 101 -11.55 3.71 -35.47
CA LEU A 101 -12.66 4.51 -36.01
C LEU A 101 -12.35 5.34 -37.27
N LEU A 102 -11.28 5.04 -38.01
CA LEU A 102 -11.07 5.60 -39.35
C LEU A 102 -10.80 4.53 -40.40
N SER A 103 -11.88 3.87 -40.84
CA SER A 103 -12.01 3.39 -42.21
C SER A 103 -13.49 3.40 -42.60
N PRO A 104 -14.06 4.53 -43.06
CA PRO A 104 -15.16 4.47 -44.00
C PRO A 104 -14.58 4.03 -45.35
N GLY A 105 -15.20 3.02 -45.95
CA GLY A 105 -14.72 2.40 -47.18
C GLY A 105 -14.40 3.39 -48.30
N ALA A 106 -13.38 3.04 -49.09
CA ALA A 106 -13.15 3.49 -50.45
C ALA A 106 -12.62 2.29 -51.25
#